data_AF-A0A9X8CQ57-F1
#
_entry.id   AF-A0A9X8CQ57-F1
#
_cell.length_a   1.000
_cell.length_b   1.000
_cell.length_c   1.000
_cell.angle_alpha   90.00
_cell.angle_beta   90.00
_cell.angle_gamma   90.00
#
_symmetry.space_group_name_H-M   'P 1'
#
loop_
_entity.id
_entity.type
_entity.pdbx_description
1 polymer ?
#
loop_
_entity_poly.entity_id
_entity_poly.type
_entity_poly.pdbx_seq_one_letter_code
_entity_poly.pdbx_strand_id
1 'polypeptide(L)' 'MQQVDVAEKRESEIKLVSEMIVLYCRGHHHAPSTPCAEFQQLIDYCTLRIRHCTRKAEKSF' A
#
# COMPACT_ATOMS: atom_id res chain seq x y z
N MET A 1 -7.97 18.67 16.86
CA MET A 1 -7.58 17.33 16.38
C MET A 1 -8.23 17.16 15.03
N GLN A 2 -7.48 17.20 13.93
CA GLN A 2 -8.06 17.11 12.59
C GLN A 2 -8.67 15.71 12.41
N GLN A 3 -9.97 15.63 12.11
CA GLN A 3 -10.58 14.39 11.63
C GLN A 3 -10.04 14.14 10.23
N VAL A 4 -8.95 13.37 10.13
CA VAL A 4 -8.46 12.88 8.84
C VAL A 4 -9.52 11.96 8.27
N ASP A 5 -9.96 12.24 7.04
CA ASP A 5 -11.01 11.49 6.38
C ASP A 5 -10.60 10.02 6.23
N VAL A 6 -11.55 9.10 6.34
CA VAL A 6 -11.26 7.65 6.27
C VAL A 6 -10.68 7.29 4.90
N ALA A 7 -11.11 7.96 3.82
CA ALA A 7 -10.54 7.77 2.49
C ALA A 7 -9.10 8.29 2.43
N GLU A 8 -8.79 9.47 3.00
CA GLU A 8 -7.41 9.97 3.08
C GLU A 8 -6.49 8.99 3.82
N LYS A 9 -6.97 8.40 4.93
CA LYS A 9 -6.20 7.36 5.64
C LYS A 9 -5.97 6.13 4.77
N ARG A 10 -6.95 5.73 3.94
CA ARG A 10 -6.81 4.57 3.02
C ARG A 10 -5.76 4.85 1.96
N GLU A 11 -5.87 5.99 1.29
CA GLU A 11 -4.93 6.38 0.23
C GLU A 11 -3.50 6.51 0.77
N SER A 12 -3.35 7.07 1.98
CA SER A 12 -2.04 7.14 2.65
C SER A 12 -1.44 5.76 2.92
N GLU A 13 -2.25 4.79 3.36
CA GLU A 13 -1.78 3.41 3.61
C GLU A 13 -1.48 2.66 2.31
N ILE A 14 -2.31 2.84 1.27
CA ILE A 14 -2.08 2.25 -0.06
C ILE A 14 -0.75 2.75 -0.62
N LYS A 15 -0.50 4.07 -0.56
CA LYS A 15 0.76 4.66 -1.02
C LYS A 15 1.96 4.09 -0.27
N LEU A 16 1.91 4.08 1.05
CA LEU A 16 3.00 3.56 1.89
C LEU A 16 3.32 2.09 1.56
N VAL A 17 2.31 1.22 1.55
CA VAL A 17 2.50 -0.21 1.29
C VAL A 17 3.02 -0.45 -0.13
N SER A 18 2.53 0.31 -1.10
CA SER A 18 3.00 0.21 -2.49
C SER A 18 4.47 0.60 -2.61
N GLU A 19 4.89 1.70 -1.98
CA GLU A 19 6.29 2.12 -1.97
C GLU A 19 7.19 1.07 -1.28
N MET A 20 6.75 0.49 -0.17
CA MET A 20 7.48 -0.59 0.51
C MET A 20 7.67 -1.82 -0.39
N ILE A 21 6.63 -2.23 -1.11
CA ILE A 21 6.70 -3.36 -2.04
C ILE A 21 7.66 -3.06 -3.19
N VAL A 22 7.63 -1.85 -3.76
CA VAL A 22 8.56 -1.44 -4.82
C VAL A 22 10.01 -1.47 -4.34
N LEU A 23 10.28 -0.98 -3.12
CA LEU A 23 11.61 -1.04 -2.52
C LEU A 23 12.08 -2.49 -2.35
N TYR A 24 11.20 -3.37 -1.88
CA TYR A 24 11.52 -4.79 -1.72
C TYR A 24 11.80 -5.47 -3.06
N CYS A 25 10.99 -5.21 -4.09
CA CYS A 25 11.20 -5.72 -5.43
C CYS A 25 12.57 -5.34 -6.00
N ARG A 26 13.00 -4.08 -5.84
CA ARG A 26 14.30 -3.59 -6.30
C ARG A 26 15.46 -4.33 -5.62
N GLY A 27 15.36 -4.53 -4.30
CA GLY A 27 16.34 -5.27 -3.52
C GLY A 27 16.38 -6.75 -3.86
N HIS A 28 15.23 -7.37 -4.12
CA HIS A 28 15.11 -8.80 -4.38
C HIS A 28 15.65 -9.20 -5.78
N HIS A 29 15.38 -8.38 -6.81
CA HIS A 29 15.76 -8.71 -8.19
C HIS A 29 17.04 -8.01 -8.67
N HIS A 30 17.67 -7.16 -7.85
CA HIS A 30 18.82 -6.32 -8.25
C HIS A 30 18.57 -5.52 -9.55
N ALA A 31 17.30 -5.18 -9.83
CA ALA A 31 16.88 -4.56 -11.08
C ALA A 31 16.30 -3.14 -10.84
N PRO A 32 16.60 -2.16 -11.71
CA PRO A 32 16.34 -0.74 -11.42
C PRO A 32 14.93 -0.23 -11.71
N SER A 33 14.01 -1.01 -12.30
CA SER A 33 12.76 -0.42 -12.83
C SER A 33 11.51 -1.24 -12.59
N THR A 34 10.52 -0.54 -11.99
CA THR A 34 9.12 -0.95 -11.72
C THR A 34 8.96 -2.21 -10.88
N PRO A 35 7.88 -2.32 -10.08
CA PRO A 35 7.56 -3.63 -9.50
C PRO A 35 7.43 -4.62 -10.66
N CYS A 36 8.06 -5.79 -10.54
CA CYS A 36 7.86 -6.85 -11.52
C CYS A 36 6.37 -7.28 -11.50
N ALA A 37 5.93 -8.05 -12.49
CA ALA A 37 4.52 -8.45 -12.60
C ALA A 37 3.98 -9.12 -11.32
N GLU A 38 4.81 -9.91 -10.63
CA GLU A 38 4.46 -10.54 -9.35
C GLU A 38 4.21 -9.50 -8.25
N PHE A 39 5.14 -8.54 -8.07
CA PHE A 39 4.98 -7.49 -7.07
C PHE A 39 3.87 -6.48 -7.42
N GLN A 40 3.54 -6.31 -8.70
CA GLN A 40 2.38 -5.52 -9.11
C GLN A 40 1.08 -6.21 -8.68
N GLN A 41 0.95 -7.53 -8.86
CA GLN A 41 -0.21 -8.28 -8.37
C GLN A 41 -0.33 -8.19 -6.83
N LEU A 42 0.79 -8.18 -6.12
CA LEU A 42 0.81 -7.99 -4.66
C LEU A 42 0.29 -6.59 -4.27
N ILE A 43 0.71 -5.54 -4.98
CA ILE A 43 0.21 -4.17 -4.78
C ILE A 43 -1.31 -4.11 -5.00
N ASP A 44 -1.80 -4.72 -6.07
CA ASP A 44 -3.22 -4.73 -6.41
C ASP A 44 -4.05 -5.45 -5.32
N TYR A 45 -3.56 -6.59 -4.84
CA TYR A 45 -4.17 -7.33 -3.73
C TYR A 45 -4.21 -6.51 -2.43
N CYS A 46 -3.08 -5.91 -2.04
CA CYS A 46 -3.01 -5.05 -0.85
C CYS A 46 -3.96 -3.85 -0.97
N THR A 47 -4.02 -3.23 -2.14
CA THR A 47 -4.91 -2.10 -2.43
C THR A 47 -6.37 -2.49 -2.24
N LEU A 48 -6.79 -3.61 -2.82
CA LEU A 48 -8.15 -4.15 -2.67
C LEU A 48 -8.50 -4.36 -1.18
N ARG A 49 -7.59 -4.97 -0.42
CA ARG A 49 -7.76 -5.23 1.01
C ARG A 49 -7.91 -3.95 1.83
N ILE A 50 -7.10 -2.93 1.57
CA ILE A 50 -7.17 -1.64 2.30
C ILE A 50 -8.47 -0.91 1.98
N ARG A 51 -8.92 -0.93 0.72
CA ARG A 51 -10.20 -0.33 0.29
C ARG A 51 -11.40 -0.99 0.98
N HIS A 52 -11.40 -2.32 1.10
CA HIS A 52 -12.47 -3.07 1.77
C HIS A 52 -12.34 -3.14 3.30
N CYS A 53 -11.27 -2.60 3.89
CA CYS A 53 -11.08 -2.65 5.33
C CYS A 53 -12.17 -1.82 6.05
N THR A 54 -12.98 -2.50 6.86
CA THR A 54 -14.07 -1.91 7.66
C THR A 54 -13.57 -1.22 8.92
N ARG A 55 -12.47 -1.70 9.51
CA ARG A 55 -11.88 -1.14 10.76
C ARG A 55 -10.93 0.04 10.54
N LYS A 56 -10.93 0.63 9.34
CA LYS A 56 -9.95 1.66 8.98
C LYS A 56 -10.06 2.92 9.85
N ALA A 57 -11.27 3.27 10.29
CA ALA A 57 -11.49 4.41 11.19
C ALA A 57 -10.83 4.19 12.57
N GLU A 58 -10.86 2.96 13.07
CA GLU A 58 -10.35 2.54 14.38
C GLU A 58 -8.85 2.24 14.37
N LYS A 59 -8.24 2.13 13.20
CA LYS A 59 -6.81 1.84 13.05
C LYS A 59 -5.99 3.00 13.63
N SER A 60 -5.39 2.77 14.79
CA SER A 60 -4.37 3.63 15.40
C SER A 60 -3.02 3.44 14.67
N PHE A 61 -2.21 4.48 14.66
CA PHE A 61 -0.83 4.46 14.16
C PHE A 61 0.14 4.45 15.34
#